data_AF-A0A962GVK1-F1
#
_entry.id   AF-A0A962GVK1-F1
#
_cell.length_a   1.000
_cell.length_b   1.000
_cell.length_c   1.000
_cell.angle_alpha   90.00
_cell.angle_beta   90.00
_cell.angle_gamma   90.00
#
_symmetry.space_group_name_H-M   'P 1'
#
loop_
_entity.id
_entity.type
_entity.pdbx_description
1 polymer ?
#
loop_
_entity_poly.entity_id
_entity_poly.type
_entity_poly.pdbx_seq_one_letter_code
_entity_poly.pdbx_strand_id
1 'polypeptide(L)'
;HTLNECYELLTKNALEQPQTFVHRDYHSRNLMKTKENNPGIIDFQDAVIGPVTYDLVSLLRDCYISWNPQWVYETADKFRNIYNESNQTDISEDQWRRWFDLMGIQRHLKAIGIFCRLNYRDNKPQYLKDINRTLCYVKSVCNVYPELEQFLQLINNISPSIETICEQ
;
A
#
# COMPACT_ATOMS: atom_id res chain seq x y z
N HIS A 1 10.50 -12.25 -16.73
CA HIS A 1 11.24 -12.87 -15.61
C HIS A 1 11.13 -11.99 -14.37
N THR A 2 11.68 -10.77 -14.40
CA THR A 2 11.64 -9.77 -13.32
C THR A 2 10.25 -9.48 -12.71
N LEU A 3 9.20 -9.35 -13.53
CA LEU A 3 7.83 -9.13 -13.01
C LEU A 3 7.28 -10.33 -12.22
N ASN A 4 7.64 -11.55 -12.63
CA ASN A 4 7.19 -12.75 -11.93
C ASN A 4 7.91 -12.87 -10.58
N GLU A 5 9.20 -12.56 -10.52
CA GLU A 5 9.97 -12.56 -9.27
C GLU A 5 9.43 -11.54 -8.27
N CYS A 6 9.14 -10.32 -8.73
CA CYS A 6 8.47 -9.30 -7.90
C CYS A 6 7.09 -9.80 -7.44
N TYR A 7 6.28 -10.35 -8.33
CA TYR A 7 4.97 -10.89 -7.99
C TYR A 7 5.05 -12.02 -6.93
N GLU A 8 5.98 -12.96 -7.10
CA GLU A 8 6.21 -14.07 -6.16
C GLU A 8 6.67 -13.56 -4.80
N LEU A 9 7.61 -12.60 -4.78
CA LEU A 9 8.09 -11.96 -3.55
C LEU A 9 6.94 -11.30 -2.77
N LEU A 10 6.15 -10.46 -3.45
CA LEU A 10 5.04 -9.74 -2.83
C LEU A 10 3.95 -10.71 -2.33
N THR A 11 3.68 -11.76 -3.11
CA THR A 11 2.71 -12.80 -2.74
C THR A 11 3.18 -13.58 -1.53
N LYS A 12 4.43 -14.02 -1.51
CA LYS A 12 5.02 -14.73 -0.36
C LYS A 12 4.97 -13.87 0.90
N ASN A 13 5.35 -12.60 0.80
CA ASN A 13 5.28 -11.64 1.92
C ASN A 13 3.84 -11.44 2.45
N ALA A 14 2.84 -11.47 1.57
CA ALA A 14 1.44 -11.37 2.00
C ALA A 14 0.97 -12.66 2.71
N LEU A 15 1.38 -13.82 2.21
CA LEU A 15 0.95 -15.13 2.73
C LEU A 15 1.66 -15.53 4.04
N GLU A 16 2.86 -15.02 4.31
CA GLU A 16 3.59 -15.29 5.56
C GLU A 16 3.04 -14.50 6.76
N GLN A 17 2.27 -13.44 6.51
CA GLN A 17 1.65 -12.63 7.56
C GLN A 17 0.50 -13.39 8.25
N PRO A 18 0.25 -13.12 9.54
CA PRO A 18 -1.00 -13.50 10.17
C PRO A 18 -2.20 -13.03 9.34
N GLN A 19 -3.15 -13.94 9.14
CA GLN A 19 -4.35 -13.66 8.36
C GLN A 19 -5.49 -13.22 9.29
N THR A 20 -6.03 -12.03 9.05
CA THR A 20 -7.06 -11.38 9.87
C THR A 20 -8.18 -10.83 8.99
N PHE A 21 -9.23 -10.30 9.61
CA PHE A 21 -10.24 -9.52 8.90
C PHE A 21 -9.60 -8.28 8.25
N VAL A 22 -9.87 -8.10 6.97
CA VAL A 22 -9.38 -7.00 6.15
C VAL A 22 -10.58 -6.37 5.44
N HIS A 23 -10.83 -5.09 5.72
CA HIS A 23 -11.86 -4.27 5.07
C HIS A 23 -11.54 -4.03 3.58
N ARG A 24 -10.24 -4.04 3.23
CA ARG A 24 -9.66 -3.79 1.91
C ARG A 24 -9.63 -2.33 1.47
N ASP A 25 -10.68 -1.58 1.77
CA ASP A 25 -10.83 -0.16 1.42
C ASP A 25 -10.81 0.76 2.65
N TYR A 26 -10.01 0.41 3.66
CA TYR A 26 -9.80 1.18 4.89
C TYR A 26 -8.88 2.39 4.68
N HIS A 27 -9.32 3.36 3.89
CA HIS A 27 -8.58 4.58 3.57
C HIS A 27 -9.39 5.84 3.90
N SER A 28 -8.77 7.02 3.90
CA SER A 28 -9.34 8.27 4.39
C SER A 28 -10.73 8.61 3.84
N ARG A 29 -11.04 8.26 2.58
CA ARG A 29 -12.34 8.53 1.94
C ARG A 29 -13.50 7.67 2.46
N ASN A 30 -13.21 6.54 3.09
CA ASN A 30 -14.19 5.60 3.64
C ASN A 30 -14.30 5.72 5.17
N LEU A 31 -13.66 6.75 5.76
CA LEU A 31 -13.71 7.06 7.19
C LEU A 31 -14.44 8.39 7.39
N MET A 32 -15.61 8.33 8.03
CA MET A 32 -16.44 9.49 8.31
C MET A 32 -16.27 9.97 9.75
N LYS A 33 -16.08 11.27 9.93
CA LYS A 33 -16.08 11.87 11.27
C LYS A 33 -17.49 11.82 11.85
N THR A 34 -17.66 11.10 12.96
CA THR A 34 -18.95 10.96 13.66
C THR A 34 -18.85 11.56 15.07
N LYS A 35 -20.01 11.83 15.68
CA LYS A 35 -20.08 12.32 17.07
C LYS A 35 -19.77 11.21 18.09
N GLU A 36 -20.21 9.99 17.79
CA GLU A 36 -20.04 8.79 18.61
C GLU A 36 -19.49 7.67 17.74
N ASN A 37 -18.76 6.72 18.34
CA ASN A 37 -18.12 5.59 17.64
C ASN A 37 -17.32 6.05 16.40
N ASN A 38 -16.40 6.98 16.63
CA ASN A 38 -15.60 7.62 15.59
C ASN A 38 -14.27 6.88 15.35
N PRO A 39 -13.88 6.63 14.09
CA PRO A 39 -14.57 6.99 12.86
C PRO A 39 -15.75 6.07 12.53
N GLY A 40 -16.76 6.60 11.85
CA GLY A 40 -17.72 5.79 11.10
C GLY A 40 -17.04 5.18 9.88
N ILE A 41 -17.26 3.89 9.63
CA ILE A 41 -16.60 3.13 8.57
C ILE A 41 -17.65 2.67 7.55
N ILE A 42 -17.39 2.87 6.26
CA ILE A 42 -18.27 2.50 5.15
C ILE A 42 -17.51 1.66 4.12
N ASP A 43 -18.24 1.00 3.19
CA ASP A 43 -17.67 0.25 2.07
C ASP A 43 -17.01 -1.10 2.44
N PHE A 44 -17.54 -1.77 3.47
CA PHE A 44 -16.99 -3.03 4.03
C PHE A 44 -17.50 -4.32 3.35
N GLN A 45 -18.36 -4.23 2.34
CA GLN A 45 -18.97 -5.41 1.68
C GLN A 45 -17.95 -6.30 0.95
N ASP A 46 -16.80 -5.73 0.61
CA ASP A 46 -15.71 -6.41 -0.10
C ASP A 46 -14.68 -7.05 0.85
N ALA A 47 -14.96 -7.04 2.16
CA ALA A 47 -14.04 -7.52 3.19
C ALA A 47 -13.72 -9.01 3.05
N VAL A 48 -12.48 -9.37 3.40
CA VAL A 48 -11.94 -10.73 3.29
C VAL A 48 -11.05 -11.06 4.48
N ILE A 49 -10.60 -12.31 4.53
CA ILE A 49 -9.44 -12.67 5.35
C ILE A 49 -8.17 -12.39 4.55
N GLY A 50 -7.23 -11.66 5.15
CA GLY A 50 -6.01 -11.23 4.47
C GLY A 50 -4.89 -10.82 5.44
N PRO A 51 -3.77 -10.31 4.90
CA PRO A 51 -2.57 -9.99 5.68
C PRO A 51 -2.83 -8.89 6.73
N VAL A 52 -2.31 -9.07 7.95
CA VAL A 52 -2.51 -8.12 9.06
C VAL A 52 -2.13 -6.67 8.77
N THR A 53 -1.15 -6.44 7.89
CA THR A 53 -0.74 -5.07 7.54
C THR A 53 -1.61 -4.41 6.46
N TYR A 54 -2.54 -5.14 5.83
CA TYR A 54 -3.22 -4.68 4.61
C TYR A 54 -4.01 -3.36 4.80
N ASP A 55 -4.85 -3.30 5.83
CA ASP A 55 -5.64 -2.10 6.12
C ASP A 55 -4.79 -1.00 6.76
N LEU A 56 -3.75 -1.36 7.52
CA LEU A 56 -2.81 -0.39 8.07
C LEU A 56 -2.07 0.36 6.97
N VAL A 57 -1.61 -0.37 5.94
CA VAL A 57 -1.01 0.21 4.74
C VAL A 57 -2.01 1.09 4.00
N SER A 58 -3.26 0.64 3.86
CA SER A 58 -4.35 1.42 3.24
C SER A 58 -4.50 2.81 3.86
N LEU A 59 -4.37 2.89 5.19
CA LEU A 59 -4.54 4.13 5.95
C LEU A 59 -3.27 4.98 5.96
N LEU A 60 -2.13 4.38 6.31
CA LEU A 60 -0.87 5.12 6.53
C LEU A 60 -0.13 5.46 5.24
N ARG A 61 -0.45 4.77 4.14
CA ARG A 61 0.13 5.02 2.81
C ARG A 61 -0.97 5.23 1.78
N ASP A 62 -2.00 5.97 2.17
CA ASP A 62 -3.12 6.35 1.32
C ASP A 62 -2.63 6.99 0.00
N CYS A 63 -3.26 6.64 -1.12
CA CYS A 63 -2.92 7.21 -2.43
C CYS A 63 -3.24 8.71 -2.52
N TYR A 64 -4.12 9.23 -1.66
CA TYR A 64 -4.60 10.61 -1.70
C TYR A 64 -3.88 11.55 -0.74
N ILE A 65 -3.13 11.03 0.24
CA ILE A 65 -2.52 11.81 1.31
C ILE A 65 -1.07 11.39 1.49
N SER A 66 -0.18 12.36 1.69
CA SER A 66 1.22 12.09 2.04
C SER A 66 1.49 12.53 3.47
N TRP A 67 1.93 11.58 4.29
CA TRP A 67 2.33 11.82 5.67
C TRP A 67 3.85 11.95 5.79
N ASN A 68 4.32 12.46 6.93
CA ASN A 68 5.74 12.42 7.24
C ASN A 68 6.21 10.94 7.36
N PRO A 69 7.29 10.52 6.65
CA PRO A 69 7.74 9.13 6.67
C PRO A 69 8.09 8.59 8.06
N GLN A 70 8.72 9.40 8.91
CA GLN A 70 9.05 9.04 10.29
C GLN A 70 7.77 8.67 11.05
N TRP A 71 6.75 9.53 10.96
CA TRP A 71 5.47 9.30 11.63
C TRP A 71 4.76 8.03 11.12
N VAL A 72 4.86 7.73 9.82
CA VAL A 72 4.29 6.51 9.24
C VAL A 72 4.92 5.27 9.86
N TYR A 73 6.25 5.19 9.92
CA TYR A 73 6.94 4.03 10.49
C TYR A 73 6.72 3.93 12.01
N GLU A 74 6.79 5.03 12.75
CA GLU A 74 6.51 5.04 14.19
C GLU A 74 5.07 4.60 14.50
N THR A 75 4.09 5.00 13.68
CA THR A 75 2.69 4.60 13.85
C THR A 75 2.49 3.14 13.47
N ALA A 76 3.16 2.66 12.43
CA ALA A 76 3.13 1.25 12.06
C ALA A 76 3.74 0.36 13.16
N ASP A 77 4.84 0.80 13.80
CA ASP A 77 5.48 0.07 14.90
C ASP A 77 4.62 0.08 16.17
N LYS A 78 3.96 1.20 16.49
CA LYS A 78 2.97 1.24 17.59
C LYS A 78 1.85 0.22 17.38
N PHE A 79 1.36 0.08 16.15
CA PHE A 79 0.35 -0.95 15.83
C PHE A 79 0.91 -2.37 16.00
N ARG A 80 2.17 -2.63 15.58
CA ARG A 80 2.86 -3.91 15.83
C ARG A 80 2.89 -4.26 17.31
N ASN A 81 3.25 -3.31 18.18
CA ASN A 81 3.31 -3.54 19.63
C ASN A 81 1.93 -3.89 20.19
N ILE A 82 0.88 -3.15 19.83
CA ILE A 82 -0.51 -3.45 20.22
C ILE A 82 -0.94 -4.84 19.73
N TYR A 83 -0.58 -5.18 18.49
CA TYR A 83 -0.90 -6.48 17.90
C TYR A 83 -0.17 -7.61 18.66
N ASN A 84 1.11 -7.46 18.94
CA ASN A 84 1.91 -8.42 19.71
C ASN A 84 1.34 -8.65 21.10
N GLU A 85 1.01 -7.59 21.83
CA GLU A 85 0.39 -7.67 23.16
C GLU A 85 -0.97 -8.38 23.11
N SER A 86 -1.83 -8.01 22.16
CA SER A 86 -3.19 -8.54 22.07
C SER A 86 -3.24 -10.00 21.62
N ASN A 87 -2.27 -10.45 20.84
CA ASN A 87 -2.23 -11.79 20.25
C ASN A 87 -1.15 -12.71 20.86
N GLN A 88 -0.41 -12.23 21.87
CA GLN A 88 0.70 -12.94 22.50
C GLN A 88 1.76 -13.41 21.48
N THR A 89 2.11 -12.51 20.55
CA THR A 89 3.13 -12.76 19.52
C THR A 89 4.38 -11.92 19.77
N ASP A 90 5.49 -12.29 19.14
CA ASP A 90 6.77 -11.58 19.24
C ASP A 90 7.31 -11.24 17.84
N ILE A 91 6.50 -10.53 17.04
CA ILE A 91 6.92 -10.09 15.70
C ILE A 91 7.91 -8.94 15.88
N SER A 92 9.12 -9.09 15.34
CA SER A 92 10.16 -8.07 15.39
C SER A 92 9.82 -6.83 14.54
N GLU A 93 10.45 -5.70 14.87
CA GLU A 93 10.32 -4.45 14.11
C GLU A 93 10.72 -4.64 12.64
N ASP A 94 11.86 -5.30 12.38
CA ASP A 94 12.34 -5.53 11.01
C ASP A 94 11.38 -6.38 10.17
N GLN A 95 10.82 -7.45 10.76
CA GLN A 95 9.87 -8.32 10.08
C GLN A 95 8.59 -7.57 9.74
N TRP A 96 8.07 -6.78 10.69
CA TRP A 96 6.88 -5.97 10.48
C TRP A 96 7.09 -4.87 9.45
N ARG A 97 8.24 -4.19 9.50
CA ARG A 97 8.62 -3.16 8.55
C ARG A 97 8.67 -3.74 7.14
N ARG A 98 9.27 -4.92 6.97
CA ARG A 98 9.26 -5.66 5.71
C ARG A 98 7.85 -6.01 5.23
N TRP A 99 7.02 -6.56 6.12
CA TRP A 99 5.62 -6.85 5.80
C TRP A 99 4.87 -5.63 5.30
N PHE A 100 4.98 -4.52 6.03
CA PHE A 100 4.32 -3.26 5.75
C PHE A 100 4.81 -2.62 4.44
N ASP A 101 6.11 -2.65 4.17
CA ASP A 101 6.74 -2.13 2.95
C ASP A 101 6.32 -2.88 1.69
N LEU A 102 6.49 -4.20 1.69
CA LEU A 102 6.14 -5.04 0.55
C LEU A 102 4.61 -5.11 0.36
N MET A 103 3.83 -5.08 1.44
CA MET A 103 2.38 -4.98 1.32
C MET A 103 1.93 -3.63 0.72
N GLY A 104 2.65 -2.56 1.04
CA GLY A 104 2.55 -1.27 0.36
C GLY A 104 2.71 -1.39 -1.14
N ILE A 105 3.83 -1.95 -1.61
CA ILE A 105 4.08 -2.11 -3.05
C ILE A 105 2.92 -2.84 -3.72
N GLN A 106 2.47 -3.98 -3.18
CA GLN A 106 1.39 -4.76 -3.77
C GLN A 106 0.09 -3.93 -3.90
N ARG A 107 -0.29 -3.21 -2.84
CA ARG A 107 -1.50 -2.38 -2.82
C ARG A 107 -1.41 -1.21 -3.79
N HIS A 108 -0.26 -0.53 -3.83
CA HIS A 108 -0.04 0.61 -4.71
C HIS A 108 0.00 0.22 -6.18
N LEU A 109 0.58 -0.93 -6.53
CA LEU A 109 0.52 -1.45 -7.90
C LEU A 109 -0.92 -1.76 -8.33
N LYS A 110 -1.74 -2.33 -7.44
CA LYS A 110 -3.18 -2.52 -7.69
C LYS A 110 -3.89 -1.17 -7.91
N ALA A 111 -3.63 -0.18 -7.06
CA ALA A 111 -4.20 1.16 -7.20
C ALA A 111 -3.79 1.85 -8.50
N ILE A 112 -2.50 1.80 -8.88
CA ILE A 112 -2.00 2.31 -10.17
C ILE A 112 -2.75 1.66 -11.33
N GLY A 113 -2.91 0.33 -11.32
CA GLY A 113 -3.68 -0.38 -12.35
C GLY A 113 -5.13 0.09 -12.45
N ILE A 114 -5.78 0.35 -11.31
CA ILE A 114 -7.14 0.91 -11.26
C ILE A 114 -7.16 2.32 -11.85
N PHE A 115 -6.22 3.19 -11.47
CA PHE A 115 -6.13 4.57 -11.99
C PHE A 115 -5.87 4.60 -13.50
N CYS A 116 -4.97 3.77 -14.00
CA CYS A 116 -4.75 3.58 -15.43
C CYS A 116 -6.05 3.17 -16.14
N ARG A 117 -6.77 2.18 -15.61
CA ARG A 117 -8.05 1.74 -16.19
C ARG A 117 -9.09 2.86 -16.20
N LEU A 118 -9.22 3.62 -15.10
CA LEU A 118 -10.14 4.76 -15.00
C LEU A 118 -9.81 5.85 -16.04
N ASN A 119 -8.53 6.08 -16.33
CA ASN A 119 -8.12 7.00 -17.37
C ASN A 119 -8.48 6.48 -18.77
N TYR A 120 -7.96 5.31 -19.15
CA TYR A 120 -8.09 4.80 -20.52
C TYR A 120 -9.50 4.38 -20.92
N ARG A 121 -10.28 3.85 -19.98
CA ARG A 121 -11.64 3.32 -20.27
C ARG A 121 -12.72 4.32 -19.91
N ASP A 122 -12.58 5.01 -18.77
CA ASP A 122 -13.66 5.80 -18.18
C ASP A 122 -13.45 7.33 -18.37
N ASN A 123 -12.39 7.74 -19.10
CA ASN A 123 -12.03 9.14 -19.39
C ASN A 123 -11.95 10.02 -18.12
N LYS A 124 -11.31 9.50 -17.06
CA LYS A 124 -11.10 10.21 -15.79
C LYS A 124 -9.61 10.57 -15.58
N PRO A 125 -9.07 11.57 -16.29
CA PRO A 125 -7.64 11.91 -16.26
C PRO A 125 -7.16 12.47 -14.91
N GLN A 126 -8.07 12.95 -14.05
CA GLN A 126 -7.71 13.46 -12.74
C GLN A 126 -6.96 12.45 -11.85
N TYR A 127 -7.13 11.14 -12.09
CA TYR A 127 -6.46 10.07 -11.33
C TYR A 127 -4.99 9.87 -11.73
N LEU A 128 -4.54 10.45 -12.84
CA LEU A 128 -3.13 10.38 -13.26
C LEU A 128 -2.20 11.07 -12.25
N LYS A 129 -2.68 12.16 -11.63
CA LYS A 129 -1.94 12.86 -10.57
C LYS A 129 -1.65 11.97 -9.35
N ASP A 130 -2.57 11.06 -9.03
CA ASP A 130 -2.41 10.13 -7.92
C ASP A 130 -1.43 8.98 -8.25
N ILE A 131 -1.22 8.68 -9.54
CA ILE A 131 -0.22 7.68 -9.99
C ILE A 131 1.20 8.13 -9.63
N ASN A 132 1.55 9.40 -9.87
CA ASN A 132 2.90 9.90 -9.60
C ASN A 132 3.26 9.77 -8.11
N ARG A 133 2.38 10.20 -7.21
CA ARG A 133 2.58 10.05 -5.76
C ARG A 133 2.78 8.59 -5.39
N THR A 134 1.91 7.73 -5.92
CA THR A 134 1.90 6.29 -5.64
C THR A 134 3.18 5.60 -6.13
N LEU A 135 3.67 5.97 -7.32
CA LEU A 135 4.92 5.45 -7.87
C LEU A 135 6.16 5.93 -7.11
N CYS A 136 6.19 7.18 -6.66
CA CYS A 136 7.30 7.68 -5.82
C CYS A 136 7.45 6.84 -4.56
N TYR A 137 6.33 6.45 -3.94
CA TYR A 137 6.35 5.54 -2.81
C TYR A 137 6.87 4.14 -3.20
N VAL A 138 6.39 3.54 -4.30
CA VAL A 138 6.87 2.23 -4.75
C VAL A 138 8.38 2.26 -4.98
N LYS A 139 8.89 3.30 -5.66
CA LYS A 139 10.32 3.49 -5.90
C LYS A 139 11.11 3.63 -4.61
N SER A 140 10.62 4.39 -3.62
CA SER A 140 11.34 4.58 -2.37
C SER A 140 11.50 3.27 -1.60
N VAL A 141 10.49 2.41 -1.61
CA VAL A 141 10.57 1.07 -1.01
C VAL A 141 11.48 0.15 -1.81
N CYS A 142 11.41 0.15 -3.15
CA CYS A 142 12.31 -0.68 -3.95
C CYS A 142 13.79 -0.35 -3.72
N ASN A 143 14.15 0.91 -3.40
CA ASN A 143 15.52 1.29 -3.05
C ASN A 143 16.01 0.70 -1.71
N VAL A 144 15.09 0.25 -0.84
CA VAL A 144 15.44 -0.33 0.47
C VAL A 144 15.75 -1.82 0.35
N TYR A 145 15.13 -2.53 -0.60
CA TYR A 145 15.20 -3.99 -0.73
C TYR A 145 15.96 -4.40 -1.99
N PRO A 146 17.19 -4.94 -1.88
CA PRO A 146 18.00 -5.33 -3.05
C PRO A 146 17.30 -6.29 -4.01
N GLU A 147 16.45 -7.19 -3.50
CA GLU A 147 15.67 -8.11 -4.33
C GLU A 147 14.65 -7.42 -5.26
N LEU A 148 14.39 -6.11 -5.06
CA LEU A 148 13.54 -5.29 -5.91
C LEU A 148 14.32 -4.44 -6.92
N GLU A 149 15.65 -4.54 -6.99
CA GLU A 149 16.48 -3.70 -7.86
C GLU A 149 16.09 -3.79 -9.34
N GLN A 150 15.94 -5.01 -9.86
CA GLN A 150 15.51 -5.19 -11.26
C GLN A 150 14.11 -4.63 -11.51
N PHE A 151 13.21 -4.76 -10.53
CA PHE A 151 11.87 -4.21 -10.62
C PHE A 151 11.89 -2.67 -10.62
N LEU A 152 12.77 -2.06 -9.81
CA LEU A 152 12.99 -0.61 -9.82
C LEU A 152 13.51 -0.12 -11.17
N GLN A 153 14.47 -0.83 -11.78
CA GLN A 153 14.97 -0.53 -13.12
C GLN A 153 13.84 -0.57 -14.16
N LEU A 154 12.97 -1.59 -14.10
CA LEU A 154 11.79 -1.68 -14.95
C LEU A 154 10.84 -0.48 -14.78
N ILE A 155 10.54 -0.08 -13.54
CA ILE A 155 9.70 1.09 -13.26
C ILE A 155 10.34 2.37 -13.82
N ASN A 156 11.66 2.55 -13.66
CA ASN A 156 12.35 3.73 -14.17
C ASN A 156 12.33 3.80 -15.70
N ASN A 157 12.40 2.66 -16.39
CA ASN A 157 12.32 2.63 -17.86
C ASN A 157 10.95 3.02 -18.41
N ILE A 158 9.87 2.80 -17.65
CA ILE A 158 8.50 3.20 -18.04
C ILE A 158 8.09 4.58 -17.51
N SER A 159 8.81 5.13 -16.54
CA SER A 159 8.46 6.39 -15.86
C SER A 159 8.44 7.62 -16.77
N PRO A 160 9.37 7.81 -17.74
CA PRO A 160 9.30 8.92 -18.68
C PRO A 160 7.99 8.96 -19.47
N SER A 161 7.39 7.79 -19.75
CA SER A 161 6.09 7.69 -20.40
C SER A 161 4.93 8.05 -19.46
N ILE A 162 5.09 7.88 -18.15
CA ILE A 162 4.07 8.18 -17.13
C ILE A 162 4.06 9.67 -16.76
N GLU A 163 5.24 10.29 -16.66
CA GLU A 163 5.37 11.75 -16.45
C GLU A 163 4.77 12.53 -17.62
N THR A 164 5.04 12.09 -18.86
CA THR A 164 4.43 12.65 -20.09
C THR A 164 2.89 12.57 -20.08
N ILE A 165 2.31 11.52 -19.49
CA ILE A 165 0.85 11.35 -19.38
C ILE A 165 0.25 12.29 -18.31
N CYS A 166 1.03 12.68 -17.29
CA CYS A 166 0.56 13.53 -16.19
C CYS A 166 0.63 15.04 -16.47
N GLU A 167 1.35 15.44 -17.52
CA GLU A 167 1.47 16.83 -17.98
C GLU A 167 0.40 17.22 -19.03
N GLN A 168 -0.38 16.26 -19.52
CA GLN A 168 -1.53 16.45 -20.43
C GLN A 168 -2.85 16.57 -19.66
#